data_AF-A0AAP2E1R1-F1
#
_entry.id   AF-A0AAP2E1R1-F1
#
_cell.length_a   1.000
_cell.length_b   1.000
_cell.length_c   1.000
_cell.angle_alpha   90.00
_cell.angle_beta   90.00
_cell.angle_gamma   90.00
#
_symmetry.space_group_name_H-M   'P 1'
#
loop_
_entity.id
_entity.type
_entity.pdbx_description
1 polymer ?
#
loop_
_entity_poly.entity_id
_entity_poly.type
_entity_poly.pdbx_seq_one_letter_code
_entity_poly.pdbx_strand_id
1 'polypeptide(L)'
;MKTLFFSALAGIFSVLAVQPAYSIRREQQPDDAQNYVVIGAFKYQRNAVRFTRHANHDLSLHANIQLNPARQLYYVFVLRTADRAAAISEARRLRARSELADTWVFSGSLELGTTASPPEKTRGVDINPDTQQKMEQVPVEPAPATTEPVVTTVAAPPQPDKKPEVIDDGKPGKPFIFHLYRATDNAKVEGEVKAIDLDRARKIGDYKGNEIVKVGDPASKTDSIGVVAEVFGYRKRQINLYYNKPEGEGIETNAEGAVEIPFGLVRLSKGDIAVMFNVLFYRDAAVMRPESRYEVQSLLDMMKENPKYKIRIHGHTNGNATGKITTLPEGTTEFFSLKDTKDGFGSAKALSEERAIAIKNFLISEGIAPDRMDIKAWGGKRPLYDKMGNRAQENVRVEIEILEDK
;
A
#
# COMPACT_ATOMS: atom_id res chain seq x y z
N MET A 1 -79.89 27.08 -24.00
CA MET A 1 -80.59 28.39 -23.81
C MET A 1 -79.63 29.52 -24.20
N LYS A 2 -80.01 30.79 -24.01
CA LYS A 2 -79.34 31.97 -24.59
C LYS A 2 -77.92 32.22 -24.05
N THR A 3 -77.15 32.94 -24.87
CA THR A 3 -75.84 33.53 -24.60
C THR A 3 -75.90 34.69 -23.59
N LEU A 4 -74.74 35.02 -23.00
CA LEU A 4 -74.31 36.40 -22.73
C LEU A 4 -72.76 36.44 -22.62
N PHE A 5 -72.17 37.63 -22.71
CA PHE A 5 -70.73 37.87 -22.90
C PHE A 5 -70.20 38.97 -21.94
N PHE A 6 -68.89 39.23 -22.01
CA PHE A 6 -68.14 40.38 -21.47
C PHE A 6 -67.59 40.33 -20.02
N SER A 7 -66.38 39.77 -19.92
CA SER A 7 -65.12 40.49 -19.64
C SER A 7 -64.73 41.00 -18.24
N ALA A 8 -63.42 40.79 -17.98
CA ALA A 8 -62.49 41.62 -17.21
C ALA A 8 -62.68 41.79 -15.69
N LEU A 9 -61.81 41.11 -14.93
CA LEU A 9 -60.70 41.82 -14.31
C LEU A 9 -59.45 40.93 -14.18
N ALA A 10 -58.29 41.38 -14.69
CA ALA A 10 -57.03 40.66 -14.56
C ALA A 10 -56.34 41.03 -13.24
N GLY A 11 -56.79 40.43 -12.14
CA GLY A 11 -56.19 40.60 -10.82
C GLY A 11 -54.87 39.85 -10.68
N ILE A 12 -53.78 40.39 -11.24
CA ILE A 12 -52.43 39.85 -11.07
C ILE A 12 -51.98 40.14 -9.63
N PHE A 13 -52.32 39.24 -8.70
CA PHE A 13 -51.64 39.16 -7.41
C PHE A 13 -50.25 38.56 -7.62
N SER A 14 -49.30 39.42 -8.00
CA SER A 14 -47.87 39.13 -7.91
C SER A 14 -47.48 38.98 -6.45
N VAL A 15 -47.78 37.81 -5.87
CA VAL A 15 -47.18 37.38 -4.62
C VAL A 15 -45.68 37.27 -4.90
N LEU A 16 -44.94 38.30 -4.48
CA LEU A 16 -43.48 38.30 -4.41
C LEU A 16 -43.05 37.33 -3.31
N ALA A 17 -43.26 36.04 -3.58
CA ALA A 17 -42.54 34.96 -2.95
C ALA A 17 -41.08 35.14 -3.35
N VAL A 18 -40.38 35.96 -2.58
CA VAL A 18 -38.92 35.97 -2.53
C VAL A 18 -38.51 34.60 -2.02
N GLN A 19 -38.46 33.64 -2.94
CA GLN A 19 -37.75 32.41 -2.67
C GLN A 19 -36.34 32.84 -2.28
N PRO A 20 -35.79 32.38 -1.14
CA PRO A 20 -34.38 32.49 -0.92
C PRO A 20 -33.75 31.73 -2.09
N ALA A 21 -33.12 32.47 -2.99
CA ALA A 21 -32.32 31.86 -4.02
C ALA A 21 -31.22 31.11 -3.29
N TYR A 22 -31.41 29.79 -3.15
CA TYR A 22 -30.34 28.83 -2.95
C TYR A 22 -29.49 28.84 -4.22
N SER A 23 -28.84 29.99 -4.42
CA SER A 23 -27.55 30.12 -5.05
C SER A 23 -26.72 29.01 -4.44
N ILE A 24 -26.50 27.95 -5.24
CA ILE A 24 -25.46 27.00 -4.96
C ILE A 24 -24.21 27.85 -4.95
N ARG A 25 -23.76 28.18 -3.73
CA ARG A 25 -22.54 28.93 -3.52
C ARG A 25 -21.42 27.99 -3.92
N ARG A 26 -21.16 27.93 -5.23
CA ARG A 26 -19.86 27.56 -5.77
C ARG A 26 -18.92 28.50 -5.06
N GLU A 27 -18.32 27.98 -4.00
CA GLU A 27 -17.30 28.65 -3.25
C GLU A 27 -16.16 28.85 -4.25
N GLN A 28 -16.07 30.06 -4.80
CA GLN A 28 -15.01 30.46 -5.71
C GLN A 28 -13.74 30.61 -4.88
N GLN A 29 -13.22 29.44 -4.47
CA GLN A 29 -11.84 29.21 -4.15
C GLN A 29 -11.02 29.87 -5.27
N PRO A 30 -10.10 30.79 -4.94
CA PRO A 30 -9.59 31.80 -5.88
C PRO A 30 -9.01 31.17 -7.15
N ASP A 31 -9.20 31.84 -8.29
CA ASP A 31 -8.78 31.31 -9.61
C ASP A 31 -7.27 31.07 -9.72
N ASP A 32 -6.45 31.71 -8.87
CA ASP A 32 -5.00 31.46 -8.74
C ASP A 32 -4.63 30.19 -7.94
N ALA A 33 -5.62 29.43 -7.43
CA ALA A 33 -5.36 28.25 -6.61
C ALA A 33 -4.80 27.09 -7.45
N GLN A 34 -3.52 26.77 -7.23
CA GLN A 34 -2.83 25.65 -7.88
C GLN A 34 -3.60 24.34 -7.72
N ASN A 35 -3.85 23.66 -8.85
CA ASN A 35 -4.56 22.40 -8.93
C ASN A 35 -3.61 21.25 -9.23
N TYR A 36 -3.80 20.12 -8.54
CA TYR A 36 -2.99 18.91 -8.62
C TYR A 36 -3.90 17.72 -8.94
N VAL A 37 -3.57 16.92 -9.95
CA VAL A 37 -4.30 15.68 -10.27
C VAL A 37 -3.68 14.53 -9.48
N VAL A 38 -4.27 14.26 -8.31
CA VAL A 38 -3.78 13.33 -7.29
C VAL A 38 -4.29 11.93 -7.62
N ILE A 39 -3.36 11.02 -7.92
CA ILE A 39 -3.63 9.62 -8.24
C ILE A 39 -3.50 8.70 -7.01
N GLY A 40 -3.05 9.23 -5.87
CA GLY A 40 -3.01 8.51 -4.59
C GLY A 40 -2.50 9.39 -3.45
N ALA A 41 -2.90 9.09 -2.21
CA ALA A 41 -2.38 9.78 -1.02
C ALA A 41 -2.08 8.78 0.09
N PHE A 42 -0.88 8.87 0.63
CA PHE A 42 -0.33 7.89 1.56
C PHE A 42 0.03 8.59 2.87
N LYS A 43 -0.25 7.98 4.02
CA LYS A 43 0.25 8.49 5.32
C LYS A 43 1.78 8.52 5.37
N TYR A 44 2.42 7.81 4.45
CA TYR A 44 3.77 7.33 4.58
C TYR A 44 4.57 7.48 3.27
N GLN A 45 5.84 7.87 3.39
CA GLN A 45 6.64 8.33 2.26
C GLN A 45 7.13 7.24 1.32
N ARG A 46 7.60 6.07 1.82
CA ARG A 46 8.15 5.04 0.92
C ARG A 46 7.06 4.32 0.11
N ASN A 47 5.78 4.32 0.53
CA ASN A 47 4.64 3.98 -0.34
C ASN A 47 4.29 5.09 -1.36
N ALA A 48 4.41 6.37 -1.02
CA ALA A 48 4.28 7.42 -2.05
C ALA A 48 5.37 7.26 -3.13
N VAL A 49 6.61 6.99 -2.72
CA VAL A 49 7.72 6.63 -3.63
C VAL A 49 7.45 5.34 -4.40
N ARG A 50 6.79 4.35 -3.78
CA ARG A 50 6.32 3.12 -4.46
C ARG A 50 5.39 3.44 -5.60
N PHE A 51 4.32 4.14 -5.28
CA PHE A 51 3.20 4.37 -6.18
C PHE A 51 3.59 5.33 -7.31
N THR A 52 4.43 6.33 -7.02
CA THR A 52 5.06 7.16 -8.06
C THR A 52 5.95 6.35 -9.00
N ARG A 53 6.76 5.41 -8.51
CA ARG A 53 7.59 4.57 -9.39
C ARG A 53 6.72 3.70 -10.31
N HIS A 54 5.70 3.05 -9.75
CA HIS A 54 4.72 2.27 -10.50
C HIS A 54 3.97 3.12 -11.55
N ALA A 55 3.43 4.27 -11.15
CA ALA A 55 2.74 5.18 -12.06
C ALA A 55 3.64 5.69 -13.20
N ASN A 56 4.93 5.91 -12.93
CA ASN A 56 5.88 6.41 -13.94
C ASN A 56 6.40 5.31 -14.87
N HIS A 57 6.55 4.07 -14.37
CA HIS A 57 7.14 2.97 -15.12
C HIS A 57 6.08 2.10 -15.83
N ASP A 58 5.05 1.68 -15.11
CA ASP A 58 4.09 0.66 -15.57
C ASP A 58 2.86 1.31 -16.24
N LEU A 59 2.46 2.51 -15.77
CA LEU A 59 1.34 3.27 -16.33
C LEU A 59 1.77 4.39 -17.30
N SER A 60 3.08 4.59 -17.47
CA SER A 60 3.73 5.61 -18.31
C SER A 60 3.21 7.03 -18.05
N LEU A 61 3.12 7.42 -16.78
CA LEU A 61 2.70 8.74 -16.33
C LEU A 61 3.91 9.59 -15.86
N HIS A 62 3.66 10.84 -15.49
CA HIS A 62 4.66 11.75 -14.92
C HIS A 62 4.26 12.17 -13.50
N ALA A 63 4.07 11.15 -12.65
CA ALA A 63 3.77 11.29 -11.25
C ALA A 63 4.96 11.90 -10.46
N ASN A 64 4.60 12.80 -9.56
CA ASN A 64 5.44 13.52 -8.63
C ASN A 64 4.89 13.30 -7.20
N ILE A 65 5.69 13.59 -6.18
CA ILE A 65 5.31 13.41 -4.75
C ILE A 65 5.47 14.73 -4.02
N GLN A 66 4.49 15.10 -3.20
CA GLN A 66 4.65 16.21 -2.26
C GLN A 66 3.84 15.96 -0.97
N LEU A 67 4.40 16.36 0.17
CA LEU A 67 3.69 16.28 1.45
C LEU A 67 2.59 17.35 1.49
N ASN A 68 1.38 16.95 1.85
CA ASN A 68 0.29 17.87 2.18
C ASN A 68 0.37 18.20 3.69
N PRO A 69 0.91 19.37 4.09
CA PRO A 69 1.21 19.65 5.50
C PRO A 69 -0.05 19.77 6.35
N ALA A 70 -1.18 20.21 5.77
CA ALA A 70 -2.46 20.32 6.46
C ALA A 70 -3.11 18.97 6.78
N ARG A 71 -2.64 17.87 6.16
CA ARG A 71 -3.23 16.52 6.26
C ARG A 71 -2.25 15.45 6.72
N GLN A 72 -0.95 15.73 6.71
CA GLN A 72 0.12 14.77 7.00
C GLN A 72 0.08 13.52 6.10
N LEU A 73 -0.30 13.73 4.83
CA LEU A 73 -0.32 12.72 3.78
C LEU A 73 0.61 13.14 2.63
N TYR A 74 1.39 12.20 2.09
CA TYR A 74 2.14 12.36 0.86
C TYR A 74 1.21 12.15 -0.33
N TYR A 75 0.93 13.22 -1.06
CA TYR A 75 0.11 13.21 -2.26
C TYR A 75 0.99 12.85 -3.47
N VAL A 76 0.55 11.86 -4.25
CA VAL A 76 1.15 11.49 -5.54
C VAL A 76 0.28 12.06 -6.65
N PHE A 77 0.84 12.91 -7.51
CA PHE A 77 0.08 13.61 -8.54
C PHE A 77 0.81 13.64 -9.89
N VAL A 78 0.05 13.56 -10.99
CA VAL A 78 0.61 13.48 -12.37
C VAL A 78 0.55 14.79 -13.16
N LEU A 79 -0.19 15.77 -12.66
CA LEU A 79 -0.31 17.10 -13.26
C LEU A 79 -0.38 18.14 -12.14
N ARG A 80 0.37 19.23 -12.29
CA ARG A 80 0.27 20.48 -11.52
C ARG A 80 -0.04 21.59 -12.51
N THR A 81 -1.17 22.27 -12.35
CA THR A 81 -1.64 23.33 -13.28
C THR A 81 -2.42 24.41 -12.55
N ALA A 82 -2.47 25.63 -13.10
CA ALA A 82 -3.41 26.64 -12.63
C ALA A 82 -4.83 26.36 -13.16
N ASP A 83 -4.94 25.83 -14.39
CA ASP A 83 -6.22 25.52 -15.02
C ASP A 83 -6.94 24.34 -14.33
N ARG A 84 -7.97 24.70 -13.55
CA ARG A 84 -8.85 23.75 -12.86
C ARG A 84 -9.66 22.88 -13.83
N ALA A 85 -10.02 23.36 -15.01
CA ALA A 85 -10.76 22.58 -16.01
C ALA A 85 -9.84 21.50 -16.63
N ALA A 86 -8.59 21.84 -16.97
CA ALA A 86 -7.60 20.86 -17.39
C ALA A 86 -7.35 19.77 -16.32
N ALA A 87 -7.20 20.17 -15.05
CA ALA A 87 -7.04 19.21 -13.94
C ALA A 87 -8.23 18.25 -13.81
N ILE A 88 -9.47 18.76 -13.89
CA ILE A 88 -10.69 17.92 -13.82
C ILE A 88 -10.80 16.99 -15.04
N SER A 89 -10.43 17.45 -16.24
CA SER A 89 -10.42 16.64 -17.47
C SER A 89 -9.42 15.49 -17.36
N GLU A 90 -8.18 15.78 -16.96
CA GLU A 90 -7.12 14.79 -16.79
C GLU A 90 -7.45 13.76 -15.69
N ALA A 91 -8.01 14.20 -14.56
CA ALA A 91 -8.48 13.29 -13.51
C ALA A 91 -9.54 12.30 -14.02
N ARG A 92 -10.51 12.75 -14.83
CA ARG A 92 -11.52 11.87 -15.47
C ARG A 92 -10.89 10.91 -16.48
N ARG A 93 -9.92 11.38 -17.28
CA ARG A 93 -9.17 10.54 -18.24
C ARG A 93 -8.43 9.40 -17.53
N LEU A 94 -7.90 9.66 -16.34
CA LEU A 94 -7.20 8.66 -15.53
C LEU A 94 -8.17 7.71 -14.83
N ARG A 95 -9.32 8.20 -14.32
CA ARG A 95 -10.39 7.34 -13.76
C ARG A 95 -10.96 6.31 -14.75
N ALA A 96 -10.82 6.54 -16.05
CA ALA A 96 -11.18 5.56 -17.07
C ALA A 96 -10.23 4.34 -17.12
N ARG A 97 -9.09 4.36 -16.41
CA ARG A 97 -8.25 3.19 -16.12
C ARG A 97 -8.68 2.59 -14.79
N SER A 98 -8.94 1.28 -14.74
CA SER A 98 -9.35 0.54 -13.54
C SER A 98 -8.45 0.77 -12.33
N GLU A 99 -7.13 0.80 -12.56
CA GLU A 99 -6.11 0.98 -11.51
C GLU A 99 -6.05 2.39 -10.91
N LEU A 100 -6.71 3.38 -11.53
CA LEU A 100 -6.70 4.79 -11.13
C LEU A 100 -8.12 5.38 -10.95
N ALA A 101 -9.13 4.52 -10.76
CA ALA A 101 -10.55 4.88 -10.67
C ALA A 101 -10.90 5.85 -9.51
N ASP A 102 -10.02 6.03 -8.53
CA ASP A 102 -10.17 6.92 -7.38
C ASP A 102 -9.57 8.32 -7.57
N THR A 103 -8.66 8.50 -8.55
CA THR A 103 -7.95 9.77 -8.89
C THR A 103 -8.79 11.04 -8.68
N TRP A 104 -8.29 12.04 -7.96
CA TRP A 104 -9.03 13.28 -7.68
C TRP A 104 -8.22 14.55 -7.96
N VAL A 105 -8.87 15.72 -7.82
CA VAL A 105 -8.18 17.01 -7.94
C VAL A 105 -8.02 17.64 -6.56
N PHE A 106 -6.80 17.94 -6.14
CA PHE A 106 -6.54 18.80 -4.99
C PHE A 106 -6.30 20.23 -5.44
N SER A 107 -6.99 21.19 -4.82
CA SER A 107 -6.83 22.62 -5.09
C SER A 107 -6.32 23.34 -3.84
N GLY A 108 -5.13 23.94 -3.91
CA GLY A 108 -4.42 24.55 -2.77
C GLY A 108 -2.90 24.51 -2.95
N SER A 109 -2.14 24.90 -1.92
CA SER A 109 -0.67 24.74 -1.93
C SER A 109 -0.22 23.42 -1.30
N LEU A 110 0.86 22.83 -1.83
CA LEU A 110 1.62 21.74 -1.23
C LEU A 110 3.06 22.16 -0.85
N GLU A 111 3.42 23.43 -1.07
CA GLU A 111 4.76 23.95 -0.77
C GLU A 111 4.86 24.41 0.70
N LEU A 112 5.98 24.07 1.36
CA LEU A 112 6.28 24.58 2.69
C LEU A 112 6.73 26.05 2.59
N GLY A 113 5.87 26.97 3.02
CA GLY A 113 6.28 28.34 3.28
C GLY A 113 7.34 28.40 4.39
N THR A 114 8.35 29.25 4.22
CA THR A 114 9.52 29.37 5.10
C THR A 114 9.26 30.13 6.41
N THR A 115 7.99 30.28 6.82
CA THR A 115 7.57 31.11 7.96
C THR A 115 6.86 30.28 9.04
N ALA A 116 7.31 30.46 10.30
CA ALA A 116 6.91 29.62 11.42
C ALA A 116 5.57 30.02 12.07
N SER A 117 4.46 29.87 11.33
CA SER A 117 3.09 29.69 11.85
C SER A 117 2.12 29.37 10.71
N PRO A 118 1.18 28.41 10.85
CA PRO A 118 0.21 28.10 9.80
C PRO A 118 -0.98 29.09 9.81
N PRO A 119 -1.15 29.97 8.81
CA PRO A 119 -2.38 30.74 8.67
C PRO A 119 -3.52 29.81 8.23
N GLU A 120 -4.68 29.90 8.89
CA GLU A 120 -5.83 28.99 8.69
C GLU A 120 -6.36 28.90 7.24
N LYS A 121 -6.02 29.89 6.40
CA LYS A 121 -6.45 30.02 5.00
C LYS A 121 -5.77 29.05 4.02
N THR A 122 -4.82 28.21 4.45
CA THR A 122 -4.09 27.27 3.58
C THR A 122 -4.69 25.85 3.50
N ARG A 123 -5.91 25.63 4.00
CA ARG A 123 -6.61 24.33 3.91
C ARG A 123 -7.10 24.04 2.48
N GLY A 124 -6.21 23.50 1.65
CA GLY A 124 -6.55 23.02 0.31
C GLY A 124 -7.60 21.91 0.29
N VAL A 125 -8.39 21.88 -0.77
CA VAL A 125 -9.63 21.12 -0.91
C VAL A 125 -9.42 19.95 -1.87
N ASP A 126 -9.83 18.75 -1.49
CA ASP A 126 -9.97 17.64 -2.45
C ASP A 126 -11.33 17.76 -3.14
N ILE A 127 -11.34 17.61 -4.45
CA ILE A 127 -12.50 17.76 -5.32
C ILE A 127 -12.66 16.44 -6.08
N ASN A 128 -13.83 15.81 -5.93
CA ASN A 128 -14.21 14.67 -6.75
C ASN A 128 -14.40 15.17 -8.20
N PRO A 129 -13.63 14.69 -9.19
CA PRO A 129 -13.66 15.25 -10.54
C PRO A 129 -14.99 15.03 -11.26
N ASP A 130 -15.77 14.03 -10.89
CA ASP A 130 -17.04 13.71 -11.55
C ASP A 130 -18.15 14.67 -11.09
N THR A 131 -18.35 14.80 -9.78
CA THR A 131 -19.35 15.72 -9.20
C THR A 131 -18.87 17.18 -9.11
N GLN A 132 -17.56 17.42 -9.22
CA GLN A 132 -16.88 18.70 -8.96
C GLN A 132 -17.09 19.24 -7.53
N GLN A 133 -17.57 18.41 -6.60
CA GLN A 133 -17.81 18.76 -5.20
C GLN A 133 -16.63 18.40 -4.31
N LYS A 134 -16.54 19.09 -3.17
CA LYS A 134 -15.58 18.82 -2.10
C LYS A 134 -15.78 17.41 -1.53
N MET A 135 -14.69 16.65 -1.38
CA MET A 135 -14.70 15.37 -0.68
C MET A 135 -14.65 15.60 0.84
N GLU A 136 -15.46 14.85 1.58
CA GLU A 136 -15.47 14.92 3.04
C GLU A 136 -14.21 14.30 3.64
N GLN A 137 -13.73 14.86 4.75
CA GLN A 137 -12.52 14.41 5.42
C GLN A 137 -12.87 13.38 6.49
N VAL A 138 -12.43 12.12 6.31
CA VAL A 138 -12.48 11.11 7.37
C VAL A 138 -11.56 11.55 8.51
N PRO A 139 -12.05 11.64 9.77
CA PRO A 139 -11.22 12.04 10.91
C PRO A 139 -10.03 11.10 11.13
N VAL A 140 -8.83 11.67 11.28
CA VAL A 140 -7.59 10.91 11.48
C VAL A 140 -7.28 10.80 12.97
N GLU A 141 -7.40 9.59 13.51
CA GLU A 141 -6.91 9.27 14.86
C GLU A 141 -5.36 9.13 14.84
N PRO A 142 -4.63 9.68 15.84
CA PRO A 142 -3.17 9.84 15.75
C PRO A 142 -2.39 8.54 15.99
N ALA A 143 -2.35 7.66 14.99
CA ALA A 143 -1.50 6.47 15.01
C ALA A 143 0.01 6.80 14.80
N PRO A 144 0.95 6.04 15.39
CA PRO A 144 2.40 6.25 15.25
C PRO A 144 2.95 6.03 13.82
N ALA A 145 4.25 6.30 13.66
CA ALA A 145 4.87 6.63 12.38
C ALA A 145 5.61 5.47 11.66
N THR A 146 6.12 5.83 10.46
CA THR A 146 7.22 5.17 9.73
C THR A 146 6.92 3.99 8.79
N THR A 147 6.24 4.32 7.69
CA THR A 147 6.65 4.14 6.28
C THR A 147 7.36 2.85 5.79
N GLU A 148 6.96 2.37 4.61
CA GLU A 148 7.01 1.04 3.96
C GLU A 148 7.51 1.10 2.47
N PRO A 149 8.28 0.15 1.87
CA PRO A 149 8.89 0.30 0.53
C PRO A 149 8.49 -0.75 -0.56
N VAL A 150 9.46 -1.16 -1.41
CA VAL A 150 9.31 -1.58 -2.83
C VAL A 150 10.56 -2.33 -3.34
N VAL A 151 10.39 -3.22 -4.33
CA VAL A 151 11.23 -3.26 -5.57
C VAL A 151 10.35 -3.72 -6.77
N THR A 152 10.92 -4.01 -7.96
CA THR A 152 10.19 -4.39 -9.19
C THR A 152 10.32 -5.92 -9.50
N THR A 153 10.85 -6.52 -10.58
CA THR A 153 11.56 -6.08 -11.82
C THR A 153 11.55 -7.21 -12.89
N VAL A 154 11.28 -6.92 -14.19
CA VAL A 154 11.55 -7.82 -15.36
C VAL A 154 12.24 -7.01 -16.48
N ALA A 155 13.07 -7.65 -17.31
CA ALA A 155 14.25 -7.03 -17.95
C ALA A 155 14.21 -6.83 -19.49
N ALA A 156 15.22 -6.09 -19.98
CA ALA A 156 15.51 -5.78 -21.38
C ALA A 156 17.05 -5.90 -21.65
N PRO A 157 17.54 -5.83 -22.92
CA PRO A 157 18.91 -6.24 -23.30
C PRO A 157 20.07 -5.41 -22.68
N PRO A 158 21.31 -5.95 -22.67
CA PRO A 158 22.43 -5.35 -21.94
C PRO A 158 22.93 -4.04 -22.56
N GLN A 159 23.23 -3.07 -21.69
CA GLN A 159 24.03 -1.88 -21.99
C GLN A 159 25.36 -1.92 -21.19
N PRO A 160 26.41 -1.21 -21.62
CA PRO A 160 27.74 -1.29 -20.98
C PRO A 160 27.77 -0.77 -19.54
N ASP A 161 28.74 -1.25 -18.77
CA ASP A 161 28.84 -1.03 -17.33
C ASP A 161 28.82 0.44 -16.91
N LYS A 162 27.83 0.80 -16.09
CA LYS A 162 27.87 1.97 -15.21
C LYS A 162 28.01 1.51 -13.77
N LYS A 163 29.02 2.04 -13.07
CA LYS A 163 29.17 1.84 -11.62
C LYS A 163 27.91 2.31 -10.86
N PRO A 164 27.54 1.63 -9.75
CA PRO A 164 26.53 2.14 -8.83
C PRO A 164 26.93 3.52 -8.28
N GLU A 165 26.01 4.48 -8.34
CA GLU A 165 26.22 5.84 -7.84
C GLU A 165 25.67 5.97 -6.42
N VAL A 166 26.44 6.58 -5.50
CA VAL A 166 26.11 6.60 -4.08
C VAL A 166 25.01 7.64 -3.80
N ILE A 167 23.80 7.16 -3.53
CA ILE A 167 22.68 8.02 -3.11
C ILE A 167 22.87 8.36 -1.62
N ASP A 168 23.35 9.58 -1.33
CA ASP A 168 23.40 10.07 0.05
C ASP A 168 22.01 10.55 0.51
N ASP A 169 21.39 9.79 1.41
CA ASP A 169 20.09 10.09 2.01
C ASP A 169 20.18 10.86 3.34
N GLY A 170 21.37 11.38 3.68
CA GLY A 170 21.64 12.18 4.88
C GLY A 170 21.64 11.39 6.20
N LYS A 171 21.46 10.07 6.18
CA LYS A 171 21.44 9.26 7.42
C LYS A 171 22.86 8.87 7.87
N PRO A 172 23.19 8.95 9.17
CA PRO A 172 24.43 8.41 9.69
C PRO A 172 24.36 6.87 9.71
N GLY A 173 25.36 6.22 9.11
CA GLY A 173 25.45 4.78 9.04
C GLY A 173 26.58 4.31 8.12
N LYS A 174 27.02 3.07 8.31
CA LYS A 174 28.02 2.40 7.46
C LYS A 174 27.32 1.85 6.21
N PRO A 175 27.91 1.95 5.01
CA PRO A 175 27.29 1.42 3.80
C PRO A 175 27.35 -0.12 3.77
N PHE A 176 26.24 -0.75 3.38
CA PHE A 176 26.10 -2.18 3.12
C PHE A 176 25.39 -2.40 1.78
N ILE A 177 25.56 -3.60 1.19
CA ILE A 177 24.73 -4.12 0.11
C ILE A 177 24.26 -5.53 0.49
N PHE A 178 22.94 -5.75 0.49
CA PHE A 178 22.37 -7.06 0.81
C PHE A 178 21.95 -7.78 -0.48
N HIS A 179 22.79 -8.68 -0.99
CA HIS A 179 22.56 -9.36 -2.26
C HIS A 179 21.55 -10.49 -2.06
N LEU A 180 20.27 -10.21 -2.32
CA LEU A 180 19.17 -11.18 -2.24
C LEU A 180 19.05 -11.90 -3.59
N TYR A 181 19.32 -13.21 -3.62
CA TYR A 181 19.23 -14.02 -4.84
C TYR A 181 18.69 -15.43 -4.54
N ARG A 182 18.06 -16.06 -5.52
CA ARG A 182 17.53 -17.42 -5.41
C ARG A 182 18.67 -18.43 -5.50
N ALA A 183 18.83 -19.27 -4.49
CA ALA A 183 20.00 -20.15 -4.33
C ALA A 183 20.12 -21.28 -5.37
N THR A 184 19.13 -21.47 -6.25
CA THR A 184 19.12 -22.52 -7.28
C THR A 184 19.67 -22.06 -8.64
N ASP A 185 19.62 -20.76 -8.94
CA ASP A 185 19.92 -20.21 -10.26
C ASP A 185 20.47 -18.76 -10.22
N ASN A 186 20.70 -18.21 -9.03
CA ASN A 186 21.16 -16.85 -8.77
C ASN A 186 20.26 -15.74 -9.33
N ALA A 187 18.99 -16.04 -9.63
CA ALA A 187 18.02 -15.01 -10.01
C ALA A 187 17.85 -13.99 -8.87
N LYS A 188 17.96 -12.69 -9.19
CA LYS A 188 17.78 -11.60 -8.22
C LYS A 188 16.41 -11.71 -7.54
N VAL A 189 16.38 -11.71 -6.22
CA VAL A 189 15.15 -11.70 -5.43
C VAL A 189 14.96 -10.31 -4.83
N GLU A 190 13.76 -9.78 -4.95
CA GLU A 190 13.42 -8.45 -4.46
C GLU A 190 12.80 -8.53 -3.05
N GLY A 191 13.21 -7.66 -2.13
CA GLY A 191 12.74 -7.68 -0.75
C GLY A 191 13.53 -6.79 0.20
N GLU A 192 13.30 -6.98 1.50
CA GLU A 192 13.96 -6.24 2.59
C GLU A 192 14.76 -7.16 3.52
N VAL A 193 15.84 -6.61 4.09
CA VAL A 193 16.67 -7.19 5.13
C VAL A 193 16.54 -6.35 6.40
N LYS A 194 16.14 -7.01 7.49
CA LYS A 194 15.92 -6.40 8.80
C LYS A 194 17.19 -6.53 9.64
N ALA A 195 17.80 -5.41 10.04
CA ALA A 195 18.98 -5.40 10.90
C ALA A 195 18.57 -5.24 12.38
N ILE A 196 19.16 -6.04 13.26
CA ILE A 196 18.81 -6.14 14.67
C ILE A 196 20.09 -6.09 15.52
N ASP A 197 20.14 -5.18 16.49
CA ASP A 197 21.13 -5.14 17.58
C ASP A 197 20.90 -6.36 18.48
N LEU A 198 21.85 -7.30 18.49
CA LEU A 198 21.71 -8.58 19.18
C LEU A 198 21.91 -8.47 20.70
N ASP A 199 22.68 -7.48 21.18
CA ASP A 199 22.86 -7.22 22.62
C ASP A 199 21.53 -6.78 23.28
N ARG A 200 20.68 -6.05 22.54
CA ARG A 200 19.43 -5.47 23.07
C ARG A 200 18.15 -5.97 22.37
N ALA A 201 18.27 -6.97 21.48
CA ALA A 201 17.18 -7.48 20.62
C ALA A 201 16.38 -6.38 19.89
N ARG A 202 17.04 -5.26 19.56
CA ARG A 202 16.40 -4.03 19.07
C ARG A 202 16.54 -3.90 17.56
N LYS A 203 15.44 -3.70 16.84
CA LYS A 203 15.52 -3.39 15.40
C LYS A 203 16.29 -2.08 15.19
N ILE A 204 17.32 -2.12 14.35
CA ILE A 204 18.08 -0.97 13.86
C ILE A 204 17.33 -0.32 12.70
N GLY A 205 16.90 -1.14 11.74
CA GLY A 205 16.09 -0.72 10.60
C GLY A 205 15.67 -1.90 9.71
N ASP A 206 14.80 -1.62 8.75
CA ASP A 206 14.52 -2.50 7.61
C ASP A 206 15.11 -1.82 6.37
N TYR A 207 15.93 -2.56 5.64
CA TYR A 207 16.77 -2.07 4.56
C TYR A 207 16.45 -2.80 3.26
N LYS A 208 16.54 -2.10 2.13
CA LYS A 208 16.21 -2.68 0.83
C LYS A 208 17.35 -3.59 0.33
N GLY A 209 16.99 -4.74 -0.25
CA GLY A 209 17.95 -5.63 -0.90
C GLY A 209 18.49 -5.07 -2.22
N ASN A 210 19.68 -5.53 -2.59
CA ASN A 210 20.35 -5.31 -3.88
C ASN A 210 20.67 -3.84 -4.23
N GLU A 211 20.70 -2.95 -3.24
CA GLU A 211 21.04 -1.53 -3.38
C GLU A 211 21.96 -1.11 -2.21
N ILE A 212 22.75 -0.05 -2.39
CA ILE A 212 23.59 0.50 -1.32
C ILE A 212 22.70 1.16 -0.27
N VAL A 213 22.86 0.73 0.99
CA VAL A 213 22.06 1.17 2.12
C VAL A 213 22.95 1.56 3.31
N LYS A 214 22.64 2.69 3.97
CA LYS A 214 23.36 3.13 5.19
C LYS A 214 22.74 2.44 6.41
N VAL A 215 23.37 1.38 6.89
CA VAL A 215 22.95 0.66 8.11
C VAL A 215 23.38 1.47 9.33
N GLY A 216 22.44 1.70 10.25
CA GLY A 216 22.71 2.47 11.46
C GLY A 216 23.63 1.72 12.41
N ASP A 217 24.45 2.47 13.15
CA ASP A 217 25.29 1.90 14.20
C ASP A 217 24.40 1.25 15.29
N PRO A 218 24.66 -0.01 15.70
CA PRO A 218 23.91 -0.62 16.79
C PRO A 218 24.06 0.18 18.10
N ALA A 219 25.18 0.88 18.32
CA ALA A 219 25.59 1.57 19.54
C ALA A 219 25.56 0.64 20.77
N SER A 220 26.05 -0.60 20.56
CA SER A 220 25.97 -1.73 21.49
C SER A 220 27.30 -1.94 22.24
N LYS A 221 27.47 -3.05 22.97
CA LYS A 221 28.74 -3.38 23.63
C LYS A 221 29.61 -4.32 22.82
N THR A 222 29.01 -5.16 21.97
CA THR A 222 29.71 -6.18 21.19
C THR A 222 29.78 -5.89 19.70
N ASP A 223 29.07 -4.86 19.23
CA ASP A 223 28.78 -4.55 17.82
C ASP A 223 28.05 -5.67 17.05
N SER A 224 27.52 -6.68 17.75
CA SER A 224 26.85 -7.83 17.14
C SER A 224 25.50 -7.42 16.54
N ILE A 225 25.38 -7.57 15.22
CA ILE A 225 24.12 -7.39 14.49
C ILE A 225 23.68 -8.69 13.82
N GLY A 226 22.37 -8.94 13.85
CA GLY A 226 21.71 -9.95 13.03
C GLY A 226 21.03 -9.27 11.86
N VAL A 227 21.42 -9.62 10.64
CA VAL A 227 20.77 -9.18 9.41
C VAL A 227 19.90 -10.31 8.86
N VAL A 228 18.61 -10.04 8.68
CA VAL A 228 17.57 -11.05 8.51
C VAL A 228 16.81 -10.81 7.22
N ALA A 229 16.99 -11.68 6.22
CA ALA A 229 16.16 -11.72 5.03
C ALA A 229 14.87 -12.50 5.32
N GLU A 230 13.74 -11.84 5.18
CA GLU A 230 12.40 -12.35 5.53
C GLU A 230 11.43 -12.06 4.36
N VAL A 231 11.80 -12.58 3.17
CA VAL A 231 11.06 -12.37 1.91
C VAL A 231 9.97 -13.43 1.76
N PHE A 232 8.77 -13.02 1.38
CA PHE A 232 7.65 -13.94 1.18
C PHE A 232 7.97 -15.00 0.11
N GLY A 233 7.52 -16.24 0.35
CA GLY A 233 7.79 -17.37 -0.54
C GLY A 233 9.22 -17.92 -0.51
N TYR A 234 10.05 -17.45 0.43
CA TYR A 234 11.38 -17.99 0.72
C TYR A 234 11.54 -18.32 2.20
N ARG A 235 12.45 -19.26 2.51
CA ARG A 235 12.86 -19.56 3.87
C ARG A 235 13.65 -18.38 4.45
N LYS A 236 13.23 -17.93 5.64
CA LYS A 236 13.91 -16.89 6.43
C LYS A 236 15.37 -17.27 6.66
N ARG A 237 16.30 -16.38 6.25
CA ARG A 237 17.75 -16.55 6.50
C ARG A 237 18.24 -15.39 7.36
N GLN A 238 19.02 -15.71 8.39
CA GLN A 238 19.68 -14.74 9.25
C GLN A 238 21.19 -14.96 9.18
N ILE A 239 21.94 -13.87 9.07
CA ILE A 239 23.40 -13.84 9.15
C ILE A 239 23.75 -12.94 10.34
N ASN A 240 24.63 -13.39 11.24
CA ASN A 240 25.11 -12.61 12.37
C ASN A 240 26.56 -12.18 12.09
N LEU A 241 26.90 -10.93 12.36
CA LEU A 241 28.23 -10.36 12.17
C LEU A 241 28.49 -9.20 13.14
N TYR A 242 29.74 -8.76 13.24
CA TYR A 242 30.09 -7.52 13.96
C TYR A 242 30.04 -6.32 13.01
N TYR A 243 29.22 -5.32 13.32
CA TYR A 243 29.03 -4.13 12.48
C TYR A 243 30.35 -3.41 12.14
N ASN A 244 31.26 -3.30 13.12
CA ASN A 244 32.56 -2.67 12.90
C ASN A 244 33.58 -3.60 12.22
N LYS A 245 33.52 -4.92 12.44
CA LYS A 245 34.39 -5.94 11.82
C LYS A 245 33.56 -7.03 11.11
N PRO A 246 32.98 -6.73 9.93
CA PRO A 246 32.07 -7.63 9.24
C PRO A 246 32.86 -8.78 8.59
N GLU A 247 32.76 -9.97 9.18
CA GLU A 247 33.43 -11.18 8.70
C GLU A 247 32.42 -12.34 8.65
N GLY A 248 32.52 -13.17 7.62
CA GLY A 248 31.63 -14.32 7.41
C GLY A 248 31.77 -14.93 6.02
N GLU A 249 31.03 -16.00 5.76
CA GLU A 249 31.02 -16.70 4.47
C GLU A 249 30.53 -15.77 3.35
N GLY A 250 31.44 -15.41 2.42
CA GLY A 250 31.17 -14.52 1.30
C GLY A 250 30.87 -13.06 1.69
N ILE A 251 31.17 -12.64 2.93
CA ILE A 251 31.07 -11.23 3.33
C ILE A 251 32.35 -10.52 2.92
N GLU A 252 32.22 -9.50 2.07
CA GLU A 252 33.34 -8.72 1.54
C GLU A 252 33.12 -7.21 1.76
N THR A 253 34.13 -6.39 1.46
CA THR A 253 34.01 -4.93 1.46
C THR A 253 34.56 -4.40 0.15
N ASN A 254 33.71 -3.72 -0.63
CA ASN A 254 34.05 -3.27 -1.97
C ASN A 254 34.93 -2.00 -1.97
N ALA A 255 35.36 -1.56 -3.16
CA ALA A 255 36.27 -0.41 -3.32
C ALA A 255 35.66 0.92 -2.84
N GLU A 256 34.32 1.02 -2.83
CA GLU A 256 33.53 2.13 -2.31
C GLU A 256 33.33 2.05 -0.77
N GLY A 257 33.87 1.02 -0.12
CA GLY A 257 33.81 0.82 1.34
C GLY A 257 32.48 0.22 1.84
N ALA A 258 31.60 -0.24 0.95
CA ALA A 258 30.35 -0.88 1.32
C ALA A 258 30.56 -2.37 1.63
N VAL A 259 29.87 -2.85 2.67
CA VAL A 259 29.92 -4.24 3.14
C VAL A 259 28.92 -5.08 2.36
N GLU A 260 29.40 -5.98 1.52
CA GLU A 260 28.56 -6.84 0.67
C GLU A 260 28.23 -8.14 1.41
N ILE A 261 26.95 -8.49 1.48
CA ILE A 261 26.45 -9.67 2.23
C ILE A 261 25.54 -10.55 1.34
N PRO A 262 25.94 -11.80 1.04
CA PRO A 262 25.23 -12.68 0.12
C PRO A 262 24.11 -13.48 0.79
N PHE A 263 22.87 -13.20 0.38
CA PHE A 263 21.66 -13.93 0.75
C PHE A 263 21.20 -14.84 -0.38
N GLY A 264 21.82 -16.01 -0.50
CA GLY A 264 21.21 -17.15 -1.17
C GLY A 264 19.93 -17.59 -0.43
N LEU A 265 18.77 -17.35 -1.05
CA LEU A 265 17.44 -17.65 -0.53
C LEU A 265 16.92 -18.96 -1.13
N VAL A 266 16.41 -19.84 -0.26
CA VAL A 266 15.82 -21.13 -0.64
C VAL A 266 14.29 -20.97 -0.65
N ARG A 267 13.60 -21.43 -1.70
CA ARG A 267 12.13 -21.43 -1.76
C ARG A 267 11.54 -22.27 -0.60
N LEU A 268 10.29 -21.98 -0.23
CA LEU A 268 9.54 -22.80 0.73
C LEU A 268 9.36 -24.22 0.17
N SER A 269 9.38 -25.21 1.05
CA SER A 269 9.22 -26.64 0.75
C SER A 269 8.07 -27.24 1.54
N LYS A 270 7.66 -28.46 1.20
CA LYS A 270 6.55 -29.16 1.87
C LYS A 270 6.69 -29.16 3.41
N GLY A 271 5.66 -28.67 4.10
CA GLY A 271 5.61 -28.52 5.56
C GLY A 271 6.08 -27.16 6.09
N ASP A 272 6.68 -26.31 5.26
CA ASP A 272 6.97 -24.92 5.65
C ASP A 272 5.67 -24.10 5.71
N ILE A 273 5.63 -23.12 6.62
CA ILE A 273 4.54 -22.14 6.77
C ILE A 273 5.12 -20.73 6.75
N ALA A 274 4.58 -19.85 5.90
CA ALA A 274 4.95 -18.45 5.83
C ALA A 274 3.76 -17.52 6.13
N VAL A 275 3.99 -16.45 6.90
CA VAL A 275 2.97 -15.44 7.21
C VAL A 275 2.97 -14.35 6.13
N MET A 276 1.80 -14.01 5.61
CA MET A 276 1.58 -12.89 4.69
C MET A 276 1.41 -11.60 5.48
N PHE A 277 2.52 -11.04 5.99
CA PHE A 277 2.49 -9.91 6.92
C PHE A 277 1.84 -8.66 6.34
N ASN A 278 1.90 -8.46 5.02
CA ASN A 278 1.37 -7.27 4.36
C ASN A 278 -0.03 -7.47 3.73
N VAL A 279 -0.70 -8.62 3.92
CA VAL A 279 -2.12 -8.75 3.52
C VAL A 279 -3.01 -8.15 4.60
N LEU A 280 -3.55 -6.97 4.29
CA LEU A 280 -4.40 -6.20 5.18
C LEU A 280 -5.84 -6.22 4.66
N PHE A 281 -6.81 -6.40 5.56
CA PHE A 281 -8.23 -6.36 5.23
C PHE A 281 -8.87 -5.07 5.74
N TYR A 282 -9.95 -4.63 5.11
CA TYR A 282 -10.82 -3.60 5.70
C TYR A 282 -11.45 -4.11 7.00
N ARG A 283 -11.84 -3.19 7.90
CA ARG A 283 -12.42 -3.54 9.20
C ARG A 283 -13.71 -4.34 8.99
N ASP A 284 -13.87 -5.41 9.76
CA ASP A 284 -15.05 -6.29 9.71
C ASP A 284 -15.36 -6.87 8.31
N ALA A 285 -14.36 -6.93 7.42
CA ALA A 285 -14.53 -7.31 6.01
C ALA A 285 -13.56 -8.40 5.54
N ALA A 286 -13.97 -9.13 4.51
CA ALA A 286 -13.13 -10.05 3.71
C ALA A 286 -12.53 -9.39 2.46
N VAL A 287 -12.73 -8.08 2.31
CA VAL A 287 -12.16 -7.24 1.26
C VAL A 287 -10.72 -6.88 1.64
N MET A 288 -9.76 -7.16 0.76
CA MET A 288 -8.36 -6.75 0.96
C MET A 288 -8.23 -5.23 0.77
N ARG A 289 -7.24 -4.60 1.39
CA ARG A 289 -6.89 -3.21 1.10
C ARG A 289 -5.89 -3.13 -0.05
N PRO A 290 -5.84 -2.04 -0.83
CA PRO A 290 -4.90 -1.88 -1.95
C PRO A 290 -3.42 -2.12 -1.63
N GLU A 291 -2.96 -1.84 -0.40
CA GLU A 291 -1.56 -2.10 -0.02
C GLU A 291 -1.19 -3.59 -0.05
N SER A 292 -2.19 -4.47 0.05
CA SER A 292 -2.03 -5.94 0.03
C SER A 292 -1.63 -6.48 -1.33
N ARG A 293 -1.84 -5.72 -2.42
CA ARG A 293 -1.63 -6.16 -3.82
C ARG A 293 -0.26 -6.81 -4.02
N TYR A 294 0.80 -6.24 -3.43
CA TYR A 294 2.16 -6.77 -3.58
C TYR A 294 2.38 -8.13 -2.89
N GLU A 295 1.80 -8.35 -1.71
CA GLU A 295 2.01 -9.60 -0.97
C GLU A 295 1.27 -10.76 -1.65
N VAL A 296 0.04 -10.50 -2.16
CA VAL A 296 -0.70 -11.51 -2.95
C VAL A 296 -0.11 -11.70 -4.35
N GLN A 297 0.48 -10.67 -4.96
CA GLN A 297 1.28 -10.83 -6.17
C GLN A 297 2.49 -11.73 -5.92
N SER A 298 3.21 -11.53 -4.80
CA SER A 298 4.36 -12.38 -4.43
C SER A 298 3.96 -13.85 -4.21
N LEU A 299 2.75 -14.11 -3.72
CA LEU A 299 2.16 -15.46 -3.64
C LEU A 299 1.78 -16.00 -5.02
N LEU A 300 1.19 -15.16 -5.87
CA LEU A 300 0.82 -15.52 -7.23
C LEU A 300 2.04 -15.89 -8.09
N ASP A 301 3.10 -15.10 -8.01
CA ASP A 301 4.36 -15.34 -8.72
C ASP A 301 5.01 -16.63 -8.24
N MET A 302 5.03 -16.90 -6.92
CA MET A 302 5.47 -18.20 -6.38
C MET A 302 4.63 -19.36 -6.94
N MET A 303 3.32 -19.21 -7.06
CA MET A 303 2.41 -20.24 -7.58
C MET A 303 2.50 -20.42 -9.11
N LYS A 304 2.85 -19.37 -9.86
CA LYS A 304 3.14 -19.40 -11.31
C LYS A 304 4.53 -20.01 -11.59
N GLU A 305 5.57 -19.61 -10.85
CA GLU A 305 6.93 -20.18 -10.91
C GLU A 305 6.98 -21.67 -10.61
N ASN A 306 6.13 -22.16 -9.70
CA ASN A 306 6.15 -23.53 -9.22
C ASN A 306 4.81 -24.22 -9.54
N PRO A 307 4.55 -24.68 -10.78
CA PRO A 307 3.24 -25.21 -11.20
C PRO A 307 2.73 -26.40 -10.38
N LYS A 308 3.62 -27.13 -9.71
CA LYS A 308 3.29 -28.27 -8.85
C LYS A 308 2.92 -27.90 -7.41
N TYR A 309 3.17 -26.67 -6.97
CA TYR A 309 2.90 -26.30 -5.58
C TYR A 309 1.41 -26.43 -5.27
N LYS A 310 1.08 -27.18 -4.22
CA LYS A 310 -0.21 -27.10 -3.55
C LYS A 310 -0.02 -26.42 -2.19
N ILE A 311 -0.92 -25.52 -1.85
CA ILE A 311 -0.84 -24.71 -0.62
C ILE A 311 -2.13 -24.81 0.19
N ARG A 312 -2.06 -24.45 1.47
CA ARG A 312 -3.22 -24.19 2.33
C ARG A 312 -3.19 -22.77 2.86
N ILE A 313 -4.28 -22.05 2.65
CA ILE A 313 -4.46 -20.67 3.07
C ILE A 313 -5.15 -20.67 4.44
N HIS A 314 -4.40 -20.32 5.48
CA HIS A 314 -4.89 -20.23 6.86
C HIS A 314 -5.38 -18.83 7.18
N GLY A 315 -6.66 -18.70 7.54
CA GLY A 315 -7.23 -17.43 7.96
C GLY A 315 -7.27 -17.29 9.48
N HIS A 316 -6.90 -16.11 9.98
CA HIS A 316 -6.92 -15.78 11.41
C HIS A 316 -7.64 -14.46 11.71
N THR A 317 -8.14 -14.32 12.95
CA THR A 317 -8.67 -13.07 13.51
C THR A 317 -8.11 -12.84 14.91
N ASN A 318 -8.22 -11.60 15.40
CA ASN A 318 -7.76 -11.24 16.74
C ASN A 318 -8.56 -11.91 17.89
N GLY A 319 -9.82 -12.28 17.64
CA GLY A 319 -10.66 -12.91 18.64
C GLY A 319 -11.79 -13.73 18.02
N ASN A 320 -12.56 -14.41 18.87
CA ASN A 320 -13.64 -15.33 18.47
C ASN A 320 -15.03 -14.68 18.44
N ALA A 321 -15.12 -13.35 18.45
CA ALA A 321 -16.39 -12.63 18.43
C ALA A 321 -17.20 -12.92 17.15
N THR A 322 -18.52 -12.93 17.28
CA THR A 322 -19.46 -12.78 16.16
C THR A 322 -19.65 -11.31 15.84
N GLY A 323 -19.87 -10.96 14.57
CA GLY A 323 -20.08 -9.58 14.16
C GLY A 323 -20.48 -9.45 12.70
N LYS A 324 -20.48 -8.20 12.23
CA LYS A 324 -20.61 -7.86 10.82
C LYS A 324 -19.51 -8.56 10.01
N ILE A 325 -19.85 -9.03 8.81
CA ILE A 325 -18.89 -9.49 7.80
C ILE A 325 -19.29 -8.82 6.48
N THR A 326 -18.46 -7.91 5.97
CA THR A 326 -18.59 -7.36 4.61
C THR A 326 -17.80 -8.24 3.63
N THR A 327 -18.48 -8.82 2.64
CA THR A 327 -17.93 -9.77 1.66
C THR A 327 -17.89 -9.18 0.25
N LEU A 328 -16.98 -9.71 -0.58
CA LEU A 328 -16.97 -9.46 -2.01
C LEU A 328 -18.13 -10.23 -2.69
N PRO A 329 -18.71 -9.72 -3.78
CA PRO A 329 -19.66 -10.49 -4.59
C PRO A 329 -18.94 -11.63 -5.35
N GLU A 330 -19.68 -12.71 -5.62
CA GLU A 330 -19.16 -13.87 -6.36
C GLU A 330 -18.74 -13.48 -7.79
N GLY A 331 -17.62 -14.04 -8.27
CA GLY A 331 -17.10 -13.77 -9.62
C GLY A 331 -16.46 -12.39 -9.83
N THR A 332 -16.29 -11.56 -8.79
CA THR A 332 -15.65 -10.24 -8.92
C THR A 332 -14.13 -10.32 -9.15
N THR A 333 -13.59 -9.29 -9.81
CA THR A 333 -12.15 -8.98 -9.88
C THR A 333 -11.73 -7.88 -8.91
N GLU A 334 -12.67 -7.20 -8.24
CA GLU A 334 -12.45 -6.00 -7.43
C GLU A 334 -12.00 -6.31 -5.99
N PHE A 335 -11.06 -7.23 -5.81
CA PHE A 335 -10.64 -7.78 -4.50
C PHE A 335 -10.13 -6.74 -3.48
N PHE A 336 -9.78 -5.55 -3.96
CA PHE A 336 -9.14 -4.47 -3.19
C PHE A 336 -10.05 -3.25 -2.96
N SER A 337 -11.34 -3.35 -3.28
CA SER A 337 -12.31 -2.24 -3.24
C SER A 337 -13.56 -2.61 -2.45
N LEU A 338 -14.14 -1.64 -1.75
CA LEU A 338 -15.42 -1.79 -1.04
C LEU A 338 -16.65 -1.68 -1.98
N LYS A 339 -16.43 -1.47 -3.28
CA LYS A 339 -17.48 -1.36 -4.30
C LYS A 339 -18.28 -2.66 -4.45
N ASP A 340 -19.60 -2.53 -4.59
CA ASP A 340 -20.57 -3.62 -4.79
C ASP A 340 -20.50 -4.75 -3.74
N THR A 341 -19.97 -4.46 -2.56
CA THR A 341 -19.82 -5.42 -1.47
C THR A 341 -21.15 -5.73 -0.78
N LYS A 342 -21.23 -6.93 -0.19
CA LYS A 342 -22.41 -7.40 0.54
C LYS A 342 -22.14 -7.48 2.03
N ASP A 343 -23.00 -6.84 2.82
CA ASP A 343 -23.01 -6.97 4.26
C ASP A 343 -23.76 -8.22 4.73
N GLY A 344 -23.17 -8.93 5.69
CA GLY A 344 -23.75 -10.04 6.42
C GLY A 344 -23.32 -10.05 7.88
N PHE A 345 -23.65 -11.14 8.59
CA PHE A 345 -23.27 -11.36 9.98
C PHE A 345 -22.78 -12.80 10.16
N GLY A 346 -21.75 -13.01 10.97
CA GLY A 346 -21.20 -14.35 11.18
C GLY A 346 -20.19 -14.43 12.31
N SER A 347 -19.53 -15.58 12.42
CA SER A 347 -18.48 -15.82 13.41
C SER A 347 -17.11 -15.35 12.92
N ALA A 348 -16.19 -15.11 13.86
CA ALA A 348 -14.77 -14.96 13.58
C ALA A 348 -14.18 -16.07 12.69
N LYS A 349 -14.66 -17.32 12.81
CA LYS A 349 -14.26 -18.39 11.88
C LYS A 349 -14.70 -18.05 10.46
N ALA A 350 -15.97 -17.73 10.24
CA ALA A 350 -16.48 -17.35 8.93
C ALA A 350 -15.71 -16.14 8.36
N LEU A 351 -15.48 -15.07 9.14
CA LEU A 351 -14.67 -13.93 8.69
C LEU A 351 -13.25 -14.36 8.25
N SER A 352 -12.62 -15.29 8.97
CA SER A 352 -11.32 -15.83 8.59
C SER A 352 -11.37 -16.76 7.36
N GLU A 353 -12.51 -17.40 7.11
CA GLU A 353 -12.77 -18.28 5.96
C GLU A 353 -12.94 -17.43 4.70
N GLU A 354 -13.83 -16.43 4.73
CA GLU A 354 -14.05 -15.46 3.65
C GLU A 354 -12.75 -14.72 3.26
N ARG A 355 -11.89 -14.40 4.24
CA ARG A 355 -10.58 -13.78 3.99
C ARG A 355 -9.61 -14.70 3.22
N ALA A 356 -9.62 -15.99 3.51
CA ALA A 356 -8.85 -16.97 2.76
C ALA A 356 -9.48 -17.26 1.38
N ILE A 357 -10.81 -17.22 1.28
CA ILE A 357 -11.56 -17.32 0.02
C ILE A 357 -11.21 -16.13 -0.90
N ALA A 358 -11.15 -14.89 -0.39
CA ALA A 358 -10.79 -13.72 -1.18
C ALA A 358 -9.40 -13.86 -1.84
N ILE A 359 -8.40 -14.38 -1.11
CA ILE A 359 -7.06 -14.65 -1.66
C ILE A 359 -7.10 -15.82 -2.66
N LYS A 360 -7.80 -16.92 -2.33
CA LYS A 360 -7.98 -18.04 -3.27
C LYS A 360 -8.63 -17.58 -4.58
N ASN A 361 -9.66 -16.76 -4.51
CA ASN A 361 -10.39 -16.26 -5.66
C ASN A 361 -9.53 -15.30 -6.50
N PHE A 362 -8.73 -14.42 -5.87
CA PHE A 362 -7.73 -13.61 -6.57
C PHE A 362 -6.74 -14.50 -7.37
N LEU A 363 -6.20 -15.55 -6.74
CA LEU A 363 -5.31 -16.49 -7.41
C LEU A 363 -5.99 -17.28 -8.54
N ILE A 364 -7.29 -17.61 -8.40
CA ILE A 364 -8.09 -18.27 -9.45
C ILE A 364 -8.34 -17.32 -10.64
N SER A 365 -8.72 -16.06 -10.42
CA SER A 365 -8.85 -15.08 -11.51
C SER A 365 -7.54 -14.84 -12.26
N GLU A 366 -6.42 -15.06 -11.57
CA GLU A 366 -5.05 -14.96 -12.09
C GLU A 366 -4.49 -16.29 -12.65
N GLY A 367 -5.36 -17.30 -12.84
CA GLY A 367 -5.06 -18.54 -13.55
C GLY A 367 -4.51 -19.70 -12.71
N ILE A 368 -4.46 -19.58 -11.37
CA ILE A 368 -4.07 -20.71 -10.51
C ILE A 368 -5.24 -21.67 -10.34
N ALA A 369 -5.03 -22.94 -10.71
CA ALA A 369 -6.07 -23.96 -10.65
C ALA A 369 -6.64 -24.16 -9.22
N PRO A 370 -7.99 -24.23 -9.03
CA PRO A 370 -8.62 -24.23 -7.71
C PRO A 370 -8.27 -25.40 -6.79
N ASP A 371 -7.80 -26.52 -7.35
CA ASP A 371 -7.38 -27.74 -6.65
C ASP A 371 -5.98 -27.63 -6.02
N ARG A 372 -5.19 -26.62 -6.42
CA ARG A 372 -3.88 -26.31 -5.83
C ARG A 372 -3.96 -25.58 -4.48
N MET A 373 -5.16 -25.28 -3.98
CA MET A 373 -5.37 -24.35 -2.87
C MET A 373 -6.43 -24.84 -1.87
N ASP A 374 -5.99 -25.36 -0.73
CA ASP A 374 -6.82 -25.62 0.45
C ASP A 374 -7.11 -24.30 1.22
N ILE A 375 -8.16 -24.31 2.06
CA ILE A 375 -8.47 -23.23 3.00
C ILE A 375 -8.61 -23.79 4.42
N LYS A 376 -8.14 -23.04 5.42
CA LYS A 376 -8.30 -23.39 6.84
C LYS A 376 -8.60 -22.17 7.71
N ALA A 377 -9.87 -21.96 7.99
CA ALA A 377 -10.36 -20.93 8.89
C ALA A 377 -10.14 -21.29 10.38
N TRP A 378 -9.34 -20.51 11.09
CA TRP A 378 -9.12 -20.65 12.53
C TRP A 378 -9.95 -19.69 13.39
N GLY A 379 -10.37 -18.55 12.84
CA GLY A 379 -10.81 -17.41 13.63
C GLY A 379 -9.76 -17.00 14.67
N GLY A 380 -10.20 -16.67 15.88
CA GLY A 380 -9.34 -16.31 17.02
C GLY A 380 -8.85 -17.50 17.84
N LYS A 381 -8.74 -18.70 17.27
CA LYS A 381 -8.25 -19.90 17.97
C LYS A 381 -6.73 -20.07 17.95
N ARG A 382 -6.02 -19.29 17.11
CA ARG A 382 -4.54 -19.27 17.02
C ARG A 382 -4.02 -17.82 16.94
N PRO A 383 -4.11 -17.05 18.03
CA PRO A 383 -3.41 -15.76 18.16
C PRO A 383 -1.89 -15.97 18.27
N LEU A 384 -1.12 -14.95 17.88
CA LEU A 384 0.32 -14.81 18.16
C LEU A 384 0.58 -14.01 19.45
N TYR A 385 -0.30 -13.05 19.76
CA TYR A 385 -0.20 -12.13 20.91
C TYR A 385 -1.54 -12.03 21.64
N ASP A 386 -1.56 -11.46 22.85
CA ASP A 386 -2.82 -11.18 23.52
C ASP A 386 -3.73 -10.28 22.67
N LYS A 387 -5.03 -10.58 22.71
CA LYS A 387 -6.07 -9.94 21.89
C LYS A 387 -6.35 -8.47 22.24
N MET A 388 -5.93 -8.00 23.41
CA MET A 388 -6.02 -6.61 23.84
C MET A 388 -4.64 -5.92 23.90
N GLY A 389 -3.56 -6.66 23.57
CA GLY A 389 -2.21 -6.12 23.56
C GLY A 389 -1.96 -5.15 22.40
N ASN A 390 -0.90 -4.35 22.52
CA ASN A 390 -0.45 -3.42 21.47
C ASN A 390 -0.12 -4.09 20.12
N ARG A 391 0.11 -5.41 20.09
CA ARG A 391 0.36 -6.22 18.89
C ARG A 391 -0.86 -7.05 18.43
N ALA A 392 -2.03 -6.84 19.01
CA ALA A 392 -3.26 -7.57 18.69
C ALA A 392 -3.65 -7.54 17.19
N GLN A 393 -3.26 -6.50 16.45
CA GLN A 393 -3.50 -6.43 15.02
C GLN A 393 -2.75 -7.53 14.23
N GLU A 394 -1.56 -7.98 14.69
CA GLU A 394 -0.80 -9.07 14.05
C GLU A 394 -1.49 -10.44 14.19
N ASN A 395 -2.51 -10.57 15.05
CA ASN A 395 -3.37 -11.75 15.08
C ASN A 395 -4.30 -11.82 13.86
N VAL A 396 -4.60 -10.69 13.23
CA VAL A 396 -5.33 -10.61 11.95
C VAL A 396 -4.35 -10.77 10.81
N ARG A 397 -4.14 -12.02 10.40
CA ARG A 397 -3.13 -12.43 9.42
C ARG A 397 -3.63 -13.57 8.54
N VAL A 398 -2.87 -13.85 7.48
CA VAL A 398 -2.98 -15.09 6.71
C VAL A 398 -1.63 -15.82 6.75
N GLU A 399 -1.67 -17.14 6.86
CA GLU A 399 -0.50 -18.02 6.78
C GLU A 399 -0.66 -18.96 5.56
N ILE A 400 0.43 -19.27 4.86
CA ILE A 400 0.48 -20.16 3.71
C ILE A 400 1.34 -21.38 4.08
N GLU A 401 0.71 -22.55 4.21
CA GLU A 401 1.36 -23.85 4.41
C GLU A 401 1.60 -24.51 3.04
N ILE A 402 2.81 -25.02 2.78
CA ILE A 402 3.11 -25.78 1.55
C ILE A 402 2.76 -27.26 1.77
N LEU A 403 1.82 -27.78 0.97
CA LEU A 403 1.34 -29.16 1.06
C LEU A 403 2.10 -30.12 0.15
N GLU A 404 2.51 -29.65 -1.03
CA GLU A 404 3.25 -30.39 -2.06
C GLU A 404 4.14 -29.40 -2.80
N ASP A 405 5.36 -29.82 -3.17
CA ASP A 405 6.40 -28.95 -3.72
C ASP A 405 7.17 -29.52 -4.94
N LYS A 406 6.89 -30.77 -5.36
CA LYS A 406 7.70 -31.53 -6.34
C LYS A 406 6.88 -32.50 -7.19
#